data_AF-A0A149ZVS9-F1
#
_entry.id   AF-A0A149ZVS9-F1
#
_cell.length_a   1.000
_cell.length_b   1.000
_cell.length_c   1.000
_cell.angle_alpha   90.00
_cell.angle_beta   90.00
_cell.angle_gamma   90.00
#
_symmetry.space_group_name_H-M   'P 1'
#
loop_
_entity.id
_entity.type
_entity.pdbx_description
1 polymer ?
#
loop_
_entity_poly.entity_id
_entity_poly.type
_entity_poly.pdbx_seq_one_letter_code
_entity_poly.pdbx_strand_id
1 'polypeptide(L)'
;MSNPRGAQDNPTTTGTTSPSPNLTGDPQDASYTTAPAASEQPPVAADPVGAGTAPGPIADDTDLGTGTAGETDLGVGTGGEYYSPRDVDGDGNVDLIHTRIEGVETITHIDEDGSITLVEQDTDGNGTYETGIAPTATGIRLAEDLDDDGTVDLATHLDPTTGAPVRQDVIEDGRITDTRLDTTADGNPDVHLIDSNGDGRFDTALLDTDLDGITNDTLVDTNGDGTFDLRTADTDNDGTQESFDTATDGHLGSIEQFEALIPAEDHYHEQADTYPTETPADQTATDLA
;
A
#
# COMPACT_ATOMS: atom_id res chain seq x y z
N MET A 1 -64.35 -11.85 46.49
CA MET A 1 -62.92 -12.14 46.71
C MET A 1 -62.15 -11.56 45.54
N SER A 2 -60.98 -11.04 45.85
CA SER A 2 -60.30 -9.92 45.20
C SER A 2 -59.67 -10.20 43.83
N ASN A 3 -59.60 -9.10 43.07
CA ASN A 3 -58.70 -8.74 41.94
C ASN A 3 -57.20 -8.73 42.39
N PRO A 4 -56.17 -8.29 41.60
CA PRO A 4 -55.98 -8.12 40.13
C PRO A 4 -54.53 -8.44 39.60
N ARG A 5 -54.26 -8.03 38.34
CA ARG A 5 -52.98 -7.56 37.69
C ARG A 5 -52.03 -8.64 37.17
N GLY A 6 -51.38 -8.47 36.02
CA GLY A 6 -51.33 -7.33 35.09
C GLY A 6 -50.37 -7.65 33.94
N ALA A 7 -50.60 -7.02 32.79
CA ALA A 7 -49.66 -6.97 31.68
C ALA A 7 -48.39 -6.22 32.10
N GLN A 8 -47.24 -6.64 31.57
CA GLN A 8 -46.11 -5.75 31.32
C GLN A 8 -45.26 -6.29 30.18
N ASP A 9 -45.20 -5.49 29.11
CA ASP A 9 -44.22 -5.54 28.04
C ASP A 9 -42.80 -5.34 28.59
N ASN A 10 -41.85 -6.16 28.13
CA ASN A 10 -40.47 -5.75 27.85
C ASN A 10 -39.74 -6.84 27.03
N PRO A 11 -39.24 -6.58 25.81
CA PRO A 11 -38.39 -7.53 25.10
C PRO A 11 -36.90 -7.19 25.34
N THR A 12 -36.16 -8.13 25.92
CA THR A 12 -34.69 -8.16 25.89
C THR A 12 -34.18 -9.59 25.70
N THR A 13 -33.58 -9.82 24.53
CA THR A 13 -32.41 -10.68 24.23
C THR A 13 -32.35 -12.13 24.72
N THR A 14 -32.29 -13.09 23.77
CA THR A 14 -31.13 -13.98 23.49
C THR A 14 -31.52 -15.18 22.62
N GLY A 15 -30.71 -15.49 21.59
CA GLY A 15 -30.32 -16.88 21.28
C GLY A 15 -31.06 -17.67 20.19
N THR A 16 -30.33 -17.90 19.10
CA THR A 16 -30.12 -19.19 18.40
C THR A 16 -30.88 -19.53 17.09
N THR A 17 -30.03 -19.83 16.09
CA THR A 17 -30.17 -20.66 14.89
C THR A 17 -30.90 -20.10 13.65
N SER A 18 -30.10 -19.64 12.68
CA SER A 18 -30.45 -19.67 11.25
C SER A 18 -29.58 -20.75 10.57
N PRO A 19 -30.09 -21.48 9.57
CA PRO A 19 -29.50 -22.73 9.08
C PRO A 19 -28.32 -22.51 8.13
N SER A 20 -27.23 -23.25 8.35
CA SER A 20 -26.13 -23.42 7.39
C SER A 20 -26.64 -24.03 6.08
N PRO A 21 -26.25 -23.52 4.90
CA PRO A 21 -26.38 -24.28 3.67
C PRO A 21 -25.25 -25.33 3.65
N ASN A 22 -25.65 -26.59 3.73
CA ASN A 22 -24.78 -27.74 3.55
C ASN A 22 -24.41 -27.82 2.05
N LEU A 23 -23.22 -27.34 1.68
CA LEU A 23 -22.65 -27.52 0.34
C LEU A 23 -21.96 -28.87 0.31
N THR A 24 -22.68 -29.90 -0.17
CA THR A 24 -22.10 -31.18 -0.55
C THR A 24 -22.35 -31.36 -2.04
N GLY A 25 -21.37 -31.00 -2.86
CA GLY A 25 -21.37 -31.22 -4.31
C GLY A 25 -20.11 -31.99 -4.72
N ASP A 26 -20.24 -32.89 -5.68
CA ASP A 26 -19.12 -33.62 -6.29
C ASP A 26 -18.28 -32.63 -7.12
N PRO A 27 -16.97 -32.51 -6.89
CA PRO A 27 -16.11 -31.55 -7.61
C PRO A 27 -16.06 -31.79 -9.13
N GLN A 28 -16.48 -32.94 -9.64
CA GLN A 28 -16.52 -33.19 -11.09
C GLN A 28 -17.70 -32.52 -11.82
N ASP A 29 -18.70 -32.02 -11.09
CA ASP A 29 -19.86 -31.34 -11.66
C ASP A 29 -19.76 -29.80 -11.55
N ALA A 30 -18.62 -29.27 -11.07
CA ALA A 30 -18.37 -27.84 -11.00
C ALA A 30 -18.13 -27.26 -12.40
N SER A 31 -19.04 -26.40 -12.86
CA SER A 31 -18.87 -25.65 -14.12
C SER A 31 -18.18 -24.33 -13.85
N TYR A 32 -16.92 -24.21 -14.27
CA TYR A 32 -16.16 -22.96 -14.21
C TYR A 32 -16.41 -22.13 -15.48
N THR A 33 -16.70 -20.84 -15.30
CA THR A 33 -16.62 -19.86 -16.39
C THR A 33 -15.15 -19.57 -16.67
N THR A 34 -14.68 -19.89 -17.87
CA THR A 34 -13.33 -19.55 -18.34
C THR A 34 -13.12 -18.03 -18.34
N ALA A 35 -11.97 -17.58 -17.83
CA ALA A 35 -11.51 -16.21 -17.93
C ALA A 35 -11.45 -15.75 -19.42
N PRO A 36 -11.73 -14.47 -19.71
CA PRO A 36 -11.63 -13.96 -21.07
C PRO A 36 -10.18 -13.99 -21.55
N ALA A 37 -10.00 -14.31 -22.84
CA ALA A 37 -8.69 -14.32 -23.48
C ALA A 37 -8.04 -12.92 -23.47
N ALA A 38 -6.76 -12.87 -23.11
CA ALA A 38 -5.92 -11.68 -23.15
C ALA A 38 -6.02 -10.97 -24.51
N SER A 39 -6.62 -9.78 -24.49
CA SER A 39 -6.71 -8.89 -25.64
C SER A 39 -6.07 -7.56 -25.23
N GLU A 40 -4.94 -7.26 -25.87
CA GLU A 40 -4.28 -5.96 -26.00
C GLU A 40 -3.56 -5.39 -24.76
N GLN A 41 -2.24 -5.55 -24.80
CA GLN A 41 -1.21 -4.80 -24.09
C GLN A 41 -1.54 -3.29 -24.02
N PRO A 42 -1.54 -2.67 -22.83
CA PRO A 42 -1.60 -1.20 -22.69
C PRO A 42 -0.40 -0.54 -23.38
N PRO A 43 -0.52 0.70 -23.90
CA PRO A 43 0.59 1.34 -24.58
C PRO A 43 1.77 1.54 -23.61
N VAL A 44 2.96 1.20 -24.10
CA VAL A 44 4.26 1.49 -23.50
C VAL A 44 4.32 2.92 -22.97
N ALA A 45 4.66 3.05 -21.68
CA ALA A 45 4.99 4.32 -21.07
C ALA A 45 6.12 5.01 -21.86
N ALA A 46 5.96 6.31 -22.08
CA ALA A 46 6.97 7.13 -22.74
C ALA A 46 8.27 7.15 -21.92
N ASP A 47 9.40 7.17 -22.62
CA ASP A 47 10.75 7.28 -22.02
C ASP A 47 10.81 8.38 -20.95
N PRO A 48 11.51 8.16 -19.81
CA PRO A 48 11.66 9.16 -18.77
C PRO A 48 12.37 10.39 -19.34
N VAL A 49 11.70 11.54 -19.23
CA VAL A 49 12.29 12.85 -19.54
C VAL A 49 13.53 13.03 -18.68
N GLY A 50 14.67 13.16 -19.35
CA GLY A 50 15.99 13.19 -18.73
C GLY A 50 16.13 14.27 -17.67
N ALA A 51 16.82 13.90 -16.59
CA ALA A 51 17.21 14.76 -15.47
C ALA A 51 17.65 16.16 -15.94
N GLY A 52 16.77 17.14 -15.71
CA GLY A 52 17.10 18.54 -15.84
C GLY A 52 18.17 18.89 -14.83
N THR A 53 19.27 19.47 -15.33
CA THR A 53 20.41 19.97 -14.55
C THR A 53 19.95 20.74 -13.31
N ALA A 54 20.49 20.38 -12.14
CA ALA A 54 20.31 21.10 -10.90
C ALA A 54 20.49 22.62 -11.10
N PRO A 55 19.57 23.48 -10.62
CA PRO A 55 19.85 24.90 -10.53
C PRO A 55 21.05 25.10 -9.59
N GLY A 56 22.07 25.79 -10.08
CA GLY A 56 23.20 26.21 -9.25
C GLY A 56 22.77 27.08 -8.07
N PRO A 57 23.68 27.35 -7.11
CA PRO A 57 23.33 28.05 -5.88
C PRO A 57 22.77 29.44 -6.21
N ILE A 58 21.51 29.67 -5.85
CA ILE A 58 20.92 31.00 -5.92
C ILE A 58 21.47 31.83 -4.77
N ALA A 59 21.88 33.04 -5.15
CA ALA A 59 22.63 33.96 -4.33
C ALA A 59 21.88 34.37 -3.07
N ASP A 60 22.67 34.55 -2.01
CA ASP A 60 22.41 35.30 -0.79
C ASP A 60 21.51 36.53 -1.04
N ASP A 61 20.20 36.38 -0.83
CA ASP A 61 19.27 37.51 -0.70
C ASP A 61 18.80 37.57 0.76
N THR A 62 19.66 38.18 1.57
CA THR A 62 19.32 38.64 2.92
C THR A 62 18.34 39.80 2.81
N ASP A 63 17.05 39.53 2.67
CA ASP A 63 15.99 40.50 3.02
C ASP A 63 14.80 39.81 3.70
N LEU A 64 15.02 39.41 4.95
CA LEU A 64 13.94 39.09 5.89
C LEU A 64 13.24 40.39 6.31
N GLY A 65 12.36 40.86 5.45
CA GLY A 65 11.45 41.96 5.71
C GLY A 65 10.31 41.52 6.63
N THR A 66 10.39 41.86 7.91
CA THR A 66 9.26 41.85 8.85
C THR A 66 8.10 42.67 8.29
N GLY A 67 6.99 42.03 7.91
CA GLY A 67 5.85 42.71 7.29
C GLY A 67 4.50 42.07 7.65
N THR A 68 3.80 42.73 8.57
CA THR A 68 2.38 42.58 8.93
C THR A 68 1.45 42.17 7.79
N ALA A 69 0.51 41.26 8.11
CA ALA A 69 -0.68 40.96 7.34
C ALA A 69 -1.37 42.23 6.81
N GLY A 70 -1.50 42.31 5.49
CA GLY A 70 -2.30 43.29 4.78
C GLY A 70 -2.60 42.75 3.41
N GLU A 71 -3.89 42.50 3.15
CA GLU A 71 -4.40 42.07 1.85
C GLU A 71 -3.87 42.97 0.73
N THR A 72 -3.08 42.41 -0.18
CA THR A 72 -2.92 42.93 -1.53
C THR A 72 -3.28 41.80 -2.49
N ASP A 73 -4.54 41.84 -2.92
CA ASP A 73 -5.05 41.40 -4.21
C ASP A 73 -3.96 40.93 -5.20
N LEU A 74 -3.64 39.64 -5.13
CA LEU A 74 -2.81 38.97 -6.13
C LEU A 74 -3.74 38.70 -7.31
N GLY A 75 -3.58 39.52 -8.35
CA GLY A 75 -4.43 39.53 -9.53
C GLY A 75 -4.67 38.14 -10.08
N VAL A 76 -5.95 37.81 -10.23
CA VAL A 76 -6.46 36.63 -10.93
C VAL A 76 -6.00 36.69 -12.39
N GLY A 77 -4.84 36.10 -12.67
CA GLY A 77 -4.50 35.53 -13.96
C GLY A 77 -4.96 34.09 -13.96
N THR A 78 -5.79 33.71 -14.94
CA THR A 78 -6.10 32.30 -15.22
C THR A 78 -4.80 31.50 -15.32
N GLY A 79 -4.51 30.66 -14.32
CA GLY A 79 -3.34 29.79 -14.27
C GLY A 79 -2.04 30.44 -13.76
N GLY A 80 -2.10 31.31 -12.75
CA GLY A 80 -0.90 31.92 -12.17
C GLY A 80 0.00 30.89 -11.49
N GLU A 81 1.20 30.71 -12.01
CA GLU A 81 2.26 29.97 -11.31
C GLU A 81 2.58 30.65 -9.98
N TYR A 82 2.85 29.87 -8.93
CA TYR A 82 3.30 30.42 -7.66
C TYR A 82 4.25 29.50 -6.92
N TYR A 83 4.92 30.10 -5.94
CA TYR A 83 5.83 29.46 -5.01
C TYR A 83 5.59 30.09 -3.61
N SER A 84 5.22 29.27 -2.63
CA SER A 84 4.81 29.70 -1.30
C SER A 84 5.47 28.82 -0.23
N PRO A 85 6.67 29.18 0.26
CA PRO A 85 7.27 28.53 1.42
C PRO A 85 6.52 28.96 2.71
N ARG A 86 6.37 28.03 3.65
CA ARG A 86 5.66 28.22 4.92
C ARG A 86 6.44 27.58 6.05
N ASP A 87 6.65 28.38 7.07
CA ASP A 87 7.00 27.97 8.42
C ASP A 87 5.67 27.70 9.16
N VAL A 88 5.35 26.43 9.35
CA VAL A 88 4.08 25.94 9.92
C VAL A 88 4.16 25.86 11.44
N ASP A 89 5.32 25.52 11.99
CA ASP A 89 5.51 25.32 13.43
C ASP A 89 6.09 26.54 14.18
N GLY A 90 6.63 27.52 13.45
CA GLY A 90 7.16 28.78 13.96
C GLY A 90 8.61 28.72 14.43
N ASP A 91 9.37 27.69 14.05
CA ASP A 91 10.78 27.52 14.41
C ASP A 91 11.73 28.41 13.58
N GLY A 92 11.23 29.00 12.50
CA GLY A 92 11.98 29.86 11.58
C GLY A 92 12.57 29.15 10.36
N ASN A 93 12.37 27.83 10.24
CA ASN A 93 12.68 27.02 9.07
C ASN A 93 11.43 26.87 8.18
N VAL A 94 11.62 26.37 6.97
CA VAL A 94 10.51 26.11 6.04
C VAL A 94 10.10 24.66 6.16
N ASP A 95 8.86 24.42 6.59
CA ASP A 95 8.29 23.08 6.71
C ASP A 95 7.60 22.63 5.44
N LEU A 96 7.05 23.59 4.69
CA LEU A 96 6.20 23.30 3.55
C LEU A 96 6.41 24.30 2.42
N ILE A 97 6.54 23.79 1.20
CA ILE A 97 6.56 24.61 -0.01
C ILE A 97 5.37 24.20 -0.87
N HIS A 98 4.45 25.13 -1.10
CA HIS A 98 3.37 24.95 -2.05
C HIS A 98 3.73 25.66 -3.36
N THR A 99 3.72 24.92 -4.46
CA THR A 99 3.93 25.47 -5.80
C THR A 99 2.78 25.12 -6.73
N ARG A 100 2.58 25.96 -7.76
CA ARG A 100 1.78 25.59 -8.92
C ARG A 100 2.59 25.89 -10.17
N ILE A 101 2.85 24.87 -10.98
CA ILE A 101 3.66 24.97 -12.19
C ILE A 101 2.92 24.22 -13.30
N GLU A 102 2.72 24.87 -14.45
CA GLU A 102 2.03 24.28 -15.60
C GLU A 102 0.64 23.68 -15.31
N GLY A 103 -0.02 24.15 -14.24
CA GLY A 103 -1.35 23.69 -13.85
C GLY A 103 -1.34 22.63 -12.74
N VAL A 104 -0.21 21.98 -12.49
CA VAL A 104 0.00 20.99 -11.41
C VAL A 104 0.27 21.71 -10.11
N GLU A 105 -0.49 21.40 -9.07
CA GLU A 105 -0.21 21.84 -7.70
C GLU A 105 0.71 20.83 -7.04
N THR A 106 1.75 21.30 -6.34
CA THR A 106 2.72 20.44 -5.67
C THR A 106 2.99 20.96 -4.27
N ILE A 107 2.86 20.08 -3.28
CA ILE A 107 3.25 20.34 -1.90
C ILE A 107 4.51 19.56 -1.59
N THR A 108 5.57 20.24 -1.14
CA THR A 108 6.79 19.62 -0.65
C THR A 108 6.90 19.83 0.85
N HIS A 109 6.93 18.75 1.61
CA HIS A 109 7.13 18.72 3.06
C HIS A 109 8.62 18.52 3.37
N ILE A 110 9.12 19.25 4.36
CA ILE A 110 10.53 19.35 4.71
C ILE A 110 10.65 19.16 6.23
N ASP A 111 11.65 18.40 6.69
CA ASP A 111 11.95 18.23 8.11
C ASP A 111 12.86 19.33 8.68
N GLU A 112 13.11 19.28 10.00
CA GLU A 112 13.96 20.24 10.74
C GLU A 112 15.41 20.28 10.20
N ASP A 113 15.90 19.20 9.58
CA ASP A 113 17.23 19.12 8.98
C ASP A 113 17.27 19.65 7.53
N GLY A 114 16.12 20.06 6.97
CA GLY A 114 15.97 20.55 5.61
C GLY A 114 15.85 19.45 4.55
N SER A 115 15.60 18.20 4.96
CA SER A 115 15.39 17.06 4.07
C SER A 115 13.93 16.97 3.66
N ILE A 116 13.67 16.62 2.40
CA ILE A 116 12.30 16.42 1.90
C ILE A 116 11.75 15.12 2.50
N THR A 117 10.57 15.19 3.10
CA THR A 117 9.88 14.04 3.71
C THR A 117 8.71 13.52 2.89
N LEU A 118 8.08 14.38 2.09
CA LEU A 118 6.97 14.03 1.22
C LEU A 118 6.81 15.06 0.11
N VAL A 119 6.50 14.62 -1.10
CA VAL A 119 6.07 15.45 -2.21
C VAL A 119 4.72 14.95 -2.70
N GLU A 120 3.69 15.79 -2.67
CA GLU A 120 2.35 15.48 -3.13
C GLU A 120 2.05 16.29 -4.40
N GLN A 121 1.41 15.69 -5.41
CA GLN A 121 1.02 16.39 -6.63
C GLN A 121 -0.46 16.20 -6.95
N ASP A 122 -1.15 17.32 -7.17
CA ASP A 122 -2.49 17.42 -7.72
C ASP A 122 -2.31 17.89 -9.18
N THR A 123 -2.51 16.97 -10.11
CA THR A 123 -2.28 17.14 -11.53
C THR A 123 -3.48 17.67 -12.29
N ASP A 124 -4.69 17.55 -11.73
CA ASP A 124 -5.93 17.96 -12.39
C ASP A 124 -6.63 19.18 -11.75
N GLY A 125 -6.20 19.58 -10.55
CA GLY A 125 -6.63 20.75 -9.79
C GLY A 125 -7.94 20.57 -9.03
N ASN A 126 -8.31 19.35 -8.67
CA ASN A 126 -9.54 19.01 -7.95
C ASN A 126 -9.39 19.12 -6.40
N GLY A 127 -8.16 19.24 -5.88
CA GLY A 127 -7.85 19.32 -4.46
C GLY A 127 -7.62 17.98 -3.74
N THR A 128 -7.62 16.87 -4.46
CA THR A 128 -7.04 15.57 -4.06
C THR A 128 -5.67 15.42 -4.74
N TYR A 129 -4.86 14.45 -4.28
CA TYR A 129 -3.52 14.26 -4.82
C TYR A 129 -3.43 12.92 -5.51
N GLU A 130 -3.16 12.93 -6.81
CA GLU A 130 -2.98 11.69 -7.58
C GLU A 130 -1.66 11.02 -7.25
N THR A 131 -0.64 11.75 -6.81
CA THR A 131 0.66 11.15 -6.49
C THR A 131 1.28 11.70 -5.20
N GLY A 132 1.95 10.82 -4.47
CA GLY A 132 2.75 11.13 -3.29
C GLY A 132 4.10 10.42 -3.32
N ILE A 133 5.20 11.11 -3.09
CA ILE A 133 6.56 10.54 -3.10
C ILE A 133 7.23 10.81 -1.77
N ALA A 134 7.63 9.76 -1.06
CA ALA A 134 8.32 9.86 0.23
C ALA A 134 9.59 9.00 0.25
N PRO A 135 10.73 9.50 0.77
CA PRO A 135 11.84 8.63 1.12
C PRO A 135 11.44 7.68 2.26
N THR A 136 11.95 6.46 2.20
CA THR A 136 11.80 5.46 3.26
C THR A 136 13.18 5.06 3.78
N ALA A 137 13.22 4.24 4.84
CA ALA A 137 14.49 3.74 5.37
C ALA A 137 15.29 2.90 4.35
N THR A 138 14.59 2.24 3.42
CA THR A 138 15.14 1.27 2.47
C THR A 138 15.10 1.74 1.02
N GLY A 139 14.40 2.84 0.70
CA GLY A 139 14.27 3.32 -0.68
C GLY A 139 13.37 4.54 -0.80
N ILE A 140 12.55 4.54 -1.86
CA ILE A 140 11.57 5.59 -2.15
C ILE A 140 10.21 4.91 -2.31
N ARG A 141 9.16 5.50 -1.72
CA ARG A 141 7.77 5.10 -1.93
C ARG A 141 7.09 6.11 -2.84
N LEU A 142 6.54 5.64 -3.95
CA LEU A 142 5.59 6.35 -4.81
C LEU A 142 4.19 5.82 -4.48
N ALA A 143 3.27 6.71 -4.14
CA ALA A 143 1.88 6.45 -3.84
C ALA A 143 1.03 7.06 -4.94
N GLU A 144 0.00 6.36 -5.39
CA GLU A 144 -0.92 6.79 -6.43
C GLU A 144 -2.37 6.60 -5.95
N ASP A 145 -3.19 7.64 -6.10
CA ASP A 145 -4.64 7.63 -5.99
C ASP A 145 -5.19 7.53 -7.42
N LEU A 146 -5.64 6.33 -7.81
CA LEU A 146 -6.01 6.00 -9.18
C LEU A 146 -7.48 6.28 -9.47
N ASP A 147 -8.33 6.28 -8.45
CA ASP A 147 -9.76 6.52 -8.57
C ASP A 147 -10.24 7.88 -8.05
N ASP A 148 -9.31 8.68 -7.53
CA ASP A 148 -9.49 10.07 -7.09
C ASP A 148 -10.45 10.21 -5.90
N ASP A 149 -10.39 9.25 -4.97
CA ASP A 149 -11.19 9.24 -3.75
C ASP A 149 -10.50 9.90 -2.54
N GLY A 150 -9.24 10.30 -2.71
CA GLY A 150 -8.38 10.91 -1.70
C GLY A 150 -7.63 9.89 -0.84
N THR A 151 -7.68 8.60 -1.19
CA THR A 151 -6.91 7.53 -0.57
C THR A 151 -5.95 6.90 -1.57
N VAL A 152 -4.90 6.26 -1.05
CA VAL A 152 -3.89 5.64 -1.92
C VAL A 152 -4.40 4.27 -2.37
N ASP A 153 -4.37 4.02 -3.67
CA ASP A 153 -4.72 2.73 -4.29
C ASP A 153 -3.48 1.87 -4.58
N LEU A 154 -2.37 2.51 -4.94
CA LEU A 154 -1.15 1.82 -5.34
C LEU A 154 0.07 2.45 -4.66
N ALA A 155 0.89 1.61 -4.04
CA ALA A 155 2.18 2.01 -3.52
C ALA A 155 3.30 1.23 -4.20
N THR A 156 4.16 1.93 -4.93
CA THR A 156 5.36 1.36 -5.56
C THR A 156 6.60 1.74 -4.75
N HIS A 157 7.36 0.75 -4.32
CA HIS A 157 8.64 0.91 -3.64
C HIS A 157 9.78 0.73 -4.64
N LEU A 158 10.65 1.73 -4.71
CA LEU A 158 11.72 1.85 -5.69
C LEU A 158 13.08 1.69 -5.02
N ASP A 159 14.00 1.00 -5.70
CA ASP A 159 15.41 0.96 -5.33
C ASP A 159 16.01 2.38 -5.43
N PRO A 160 16.67 2.90 -4.38
CA PRO A 160 17.15 4.28 -4.36
C PRO A 160 18.33 4.55 -5.30
N THR A 161 19.00 3.50 -5.79
CA THR A 161 20.16 3.62 -6.68
C THR A 161 19.75 3.55 -8.16
N THR A 162 18.88 2.61 -8.50
CA THR A 162 18.49 2.33 -9.88
C THR A 162 17.15 2.98 -10.25
N GLY A 163 16.28 3.27 -9.28
CA GLY A 163 14.91 3.70 -9.49
C GLY A 163 13.99 2.59 -10.01
N ALA A 164 14.44 1.33 -10.02
CA ALA A 164 13.62 0.20 -10.43
C ALA A 164 12.58 -0.15 -9.34
N PRO A 165 11.36 -0.55 -9.73
CA PRO A 165 10.38 -1.08 -8.78
C PRO A 165 10.88 -2.39 -8.19
N VAL A 166 10.92 -2.46 -6.86
CA VAL A 166 11.27 -3.68 -6.11
C VAL A 166 10.04 -4.29 -5.42
N ARG A 167 9.01 -3.48 -5.19
CA ARG A 167 7.73 -3.92 -4.66
C ARG A 167 6.59 -3.03 -5.13
N GLN A 168 5.42 -3.61 -5.33
CA GLN A 168 4.17 -2.89 -5.58
C GLN A 168 3.07 -3.45 -4.69
N ASP A 169 2.38 -2.56 -3.98
CA ASP A 169 1.31 -2.90 -3.05
C ASP A 169 0.00 -2.26 -3.52
N VAL A 170 -1.04 -3.06 -3.76
CA VAL A 170 -2.41 -2.56 -3.99
C VAL A 170 -3.07 -2.40 -2.63
N ILE A 171 -3.70 -1.24 -2.45
CA ILE A 171 -4.31 -0.82 -1.21
C ILE A 171 -5.79 -0.59 -1.48
N GLU A 172 -6.66 -1.24 -0.71
CA GLU A 172 -8.11 -1.04 -0.76
C GLU A 172 -8.62 -0.76 0.65
N ASP A 173 -9.44 0.28 0.81
CA ASP A 173 -9.98 0.71 2.12
C ASP A 173 -8.90 0.88 3.22
N GLY A 174 -7.70 1.32 2.82
CA GLY A 174 -6.55 1.51 3.70
C GLY A 174 -5.86 0.21 4.14
N ARG A 175 -6.12 -0.92 3.47
CA ARG A 175 -5.42 -2.19 3.68
C ARG A 175 -4.69 -2.63 2.43
N ILE A 176 -3.49 -3.17 2.60
CA ILE A 176 -2.80 -3.86 1.51
C ILE A 176 -3.52 -5.17 1.24
N THR A 177 -4.00 -5.36 0.00
CA THR A 177 -4.71 -6.56 -0.46
C THR A 177 -3.89 -7.41 -1.42
N ASP A 178 -2.87 -6.81 -2.03
CA ASP A 178 -2.01 -7.44 -3.05
C ASP A 178 -0.60 -6.87 -2.90
N THR A 179 0.42 -7.73 -2.87
CA THR A 179 1.83 -7.31 -2.90
C THR A 179 2.59 -8.11 -3.95
N ARG A 180 3.27 -7.44 -4.86
CA ARG A 180 4.21 -8.02 -5.82
C ARG A 180 5.63 -7.63 -5.44
N LEU A 181 6.55 -8.58 -5.35
CA LEU A 181 7.96 -8.35 -5.07
C LEU A 181 8.82 -8.82 -6.26
N ASP A 182 9.78 -7.98 -6.64
CA ASP A 182 10.86 -8.33 -7.55
C ASP A 182 12.16 -8.45 -6.73
N THR A 183 12.44 -9.67 -6.27
CA THR A 183 13.60 -9.98 -5.44
C THR A 183 14.90 -10.05 -6.24
N THR A 184 14.81 -10.10 -7.57
CA THR A 184 15.95 -10.19 -8.47
C THR A 184 16.32 -8.85 -9.13
N ALA A 185 15.44 -7.85 -9.01
CA ALA A 185 15.54 -6.51 -9.59
C ALA A 185 15.69 -6.54 -11.12
N ASP A 186 15.00 -7.46 -11.79
CA ASP A 186 15.02 -7.60 -13.25
C ASP A 186 13.83 -6.95 -13.97
N GLY A 187 12.87 -6.43 -13.20
CA GLY A 187 11.66 -5.77 -13.65
C GLY A 187 10.42 -6.67 -13.70
N ASN A 188 10.55 -7.97 -13.42
CA ASN A 188 9.42 -8.91 -13.32
C ASN A 188 9.30 -9.42 -11.87
N PRO A 189 8.14 -9.24 -11.23
CA PRO A 189 7.93 -9.77 -9.89
C PRO A 189 7.97 -11.30 -9.85
N ASP A 190 8.76 -11.86 -8.94
CA ASP A 190 8.88 -13.31 -8.72
C ASP A 190 8.03 -13.83 -7.54
N VAL A 191 7.52 -12.92 -6.71
CA VAL A 191 6.59 -13.25 -5.61
C VAL A 191 5.36 -12.35 -5.70
N HIS A 192 4.17 -12.93 -5.61
CA HIS A 192 2.91 -12.20 -5.58
C HIS A 192 2.01 -12.75 -4.46
N LEU A 193 1.71 -11.91 -3.49
CA LEU A 193 0.90 -12.22 -2.30
C LEU A 193 -0.48 -11.57 -2.41
N ILE A 194 -1.52 -12.27 -1.97
CA ILE A 194 -2.92 -11.84 -2.07
C ILE A 194 -3.65 -12.12 -0.75
N ASP A 195 -4.35 -11.11 -0.23
CA ASP A 195 -5.31 -11.20 0.87
C ASP A 195 -6.69 -11.21 0.23
N SER A 196 -7.19 -12.42 -0.06
CA SER A 196 -8.42 -12.59 -0.82
C SER A 196 -9.68 -12.32 0.00
N ASN A 197 -9.55 -12.28 1.33
CA ASN A 197 -10.66 -12.20 2.26
C ASN A 197 -10.74 -10.83 2.99
N GLY A 198 -9.69 -10.01 2.87
CA GLY A 198 -9.59 -8.65 3.40
C GLY A 198 -9.43 -8.58 4.93
N ASP A 199 -8.95 -9.66 5.57
CA ASP A 199 -8.79 -9.72 7.03
C ASP A 199 -7.49 -9.07 7.53
N GLY A 200 -6.59 -8.72 6.61
CA GLY A 200 -5.33 -8.08 6.91
C GLY A 200 -4.11 -8.99 6.77
N ARG A 201 -4.29 -10.29 6.50
CA ARG A 201 -3.21 -11.26 6.26
C ARG A 201 -3.33 -11.85 4.86
N PHE A 202 -2.19 -12.01 4.19
CA PHE A 202 -2.18 -12.74 2.93
C PHE A 202 -2.57 -14.21 3.16
N ASP A 203 -3.39 -14.74 2.26
CA ASP A 203 -3.81 -16.15 2.26
C ASP A 203 -3.26 -16.92 1.06
N THR A 204 -2.75 -16.21 0.05
CA THR A 204 -2.32 -16.79 -1.21
C THR A 204 -0.95 -16.25 -1.61
N ALA A 205 -0.07 -17.13 -2.08
CA ALA A 205 1.24 -16.78 -2.64
C ALA A 205 1.44 -17.44 -4.01
N LEU A 206 1.71 -16.62 -5.02
CA LEU A 206 2.06 -17.01 -6.39
C LEU A 206 3.55 -16.77 -6.58
N LEU A 207 4.27 -17.77 -7.09
CA LEU A 207 5.72 -17.74 -7.26
C LEU A 207 6.11 -18.05 -8.70
N ASP A 208 7.04 -17.27 -9.22
CA ASP A 208 7.82 -17.58 -10.43
C ASP A 208 9.19 -18.10 -9.99
N THR A 209 9.30 -19.42 -9.84
CA THR A 209 10.49 -20.04 -9.24
C THR A 209 11.66 -20.24 -10.20
N ASP A 210 11.42 -20.11 -11.51
CA ASP A 210 12.45 -20.22 -12.56
C ASP A 210 12.71 -18.93 -13.34
N LEU A 211 12.02 -17.84 -12.95
CA LEU A 211 12.27 -16.46 -13.37
C LEU A 211 12.08 -16.27 -14.87
N ASP A 212 11.01 -16.87 -15.42
CA ASP A 212 10.65 -16.71 -16.82
C ASP A 212 9.52 -15.69 -17.06
N GLY A 213 9.02 -15.08 -15.97
CA GLY A 213 7.94 -14.11 -15.93
C GLY A 213 6.55 -14.73 -15.80
N ILE A 214 6.45 -16.05 -15.64
CA ILE A 214 5.19 -16.77 -15.49
C ILE A 214 5.20 -17.50 -14.14
N THR A 215 4.14 -17.28 -13.35
CA THR A 215 3.93 -18.03 -12.11
C THR A 215 3.81 -19.53 -12.39
N ASN A 216 4.67 -20.33 -11.76
CA ASN A 216 4.67 -21.78 -11.87
C ASN A 216 4.36 -22.50 -10.55
N ASP A 217 4.21 -21.78 -9.44
CA ASP A 217 3.81 -22.34 -8.15
C ASP A 217 2.78 -21.42 -7.48
N THR A 218 1.73 -22.00 -6.89
CA THR A 218 0.69 -21.29 -6.14
C THR A 218 0.44 -22.01 -4.83
N LEU A 219 0.47 -21.27 -3.73
CA LEU A 219 0.24 -21.75 -2.37
C LEU A 219 -0.97 -21.01 -1.78
N VAL A 220 -1.88 -21.74 -1.12
CA VAL A 220 -3.11 -21.17 -0.55
C VAL A 220 -3.36 -21.71 0.86
N ASP A 221 -3.51 -20.81 1.84
CA ASP A 221 -4.06 -21.07 3.17
C ASP A 221 -5.57 -20.96 3.07
N THR A 222 -6.25 -22.09 3.18
CA THR A 222 -7.70 -22.15 3.01
C THR A 222 -8.47 -22.00 4.32
N ASN A 223 -7.76 -22.04 5.44
CA ASN A 223 -8.35 -22.13 6.77
C ASN A 223 -7.99 -20.93 7.67
N GLY A 224 -7.04 -20.09 7.25
CA GLY A 224 -6.63 -18.84 7.91
C GLY A 224 -5.75 -19.06 9.14
N ASP A 225 -5.00 -20.16 9.21
CA ASP A 225 -4.08 -20.44 10.32
C ASP A 225 -2.65 -19.94 10.08
N GLY A 226 -2.40 -19.30 8.93
CA GLY A 226 -1.10 -18.78 8.51
C GLY A 226 -0.23 -19.83 7.83
N THR A 227 -0.75 -21.04 7.60
CA THR A 227 -0.02 -22.12 6.94
C THR A 227 -0.74 -22.62 5.69
N PHE A 228 0.02 -22.95 4.65
CA PHE A 228 -0.57 -23.31 3.38
C PHE A 228 -1.16 -24.72 3.40
N ASP A 229 -2.42 -24.84 2.97
CA ASP A 229 -3.18 -26.09 2.87
C ASP A 229 -3.07 -26.73 1.48
N LEU A 230 -3.00 -25.88 0.45
CA LEU A 230 -3.04 -26.27 -0.97
C LEU A 230 -1.82 -25.70 -1.69
N ARG A 231 -1.23 -26.53 -2.56
CA ARG A 231 -0.23 -26.11 -3.54
C ARG A 231 -0.62 -26.61 -4.91
N THR A 232 -0.49 -25.75 -5.91
CA THR A 232 -0.65 -26.09 -7.32
C THR A 232 0.55 -25.61 -8.11
N ALA A 233 0.98 -26.39 -9.11
CA ALA A 233 2.18 -26.06 -9.87
C ALA A 233 2.03 -26.37 -11.37
N ASP A 234 2.57 -25.46 -12.19
CA ASP A 234 2.84 -25.64 -13.61
C ASP A 234 4.20 -26.32 -13.74
N THR A 235 4.23 -27.56 -14.24
CA THR A 235 5.49 -28.32 -14.29
C THR A 235 6.14 -28.35 -15.66
N ASP A 236 5.42 -27.93 -16.70
CA ASP A 236 5.91 -27.88 -18.07
C ASP A 236 5.95 -26.46 -18.68
N ASN A 237 5.65 -25.45 -17.85
CA ASN A 237 5.63 -24.01 -18.13
C ASN A 237 4.75 -23.66 -19.33
N ASP A 238 3.60 -24.31 -19.45
CA ASP A 238 2.63 -24.01 -20.51
C ASP A 238 1.59 -22.93 -20.12
N GLY A 239 1.68 -22.45 -18.87
CA GLY A 239 0.81 -21.44 -18.26
C GLY A 239 -0.44 -22.06 -17.62
N THR A 240 -0.57 -23.37 -17.58
CA THR A 240 -1.60 -24.09 -16.84
C THR A 240 -1.00 -24.78 -15.62
N GLN A 241 -1.82 -25.14 -14.63
CA GLN A 241 -1.32 -25.82 -13.43
C GLN A 241 -1.80 -27.28 -13.45
N GLU A 242 -0.89 -28.25 -13.42
CA GLU A 242 -1.20 -29.68 -13.55
C GLU A 242 -1.03 -30.45 -12.23
N SER A 243 -0.17 -29.96 -11.35
CA SER A 243 0.13 -30.63 -10.08
C SER A 243 -0.70 -30.06 -8.95
N PHE A 244 -1.17 -30.92 -8.04
CA PHE A 244 -2.00 -30.55 -6.89
C PHE A 244 -1.53 -31.32 -5.66
N ASP A 245 -1.09 -30.59 -4.63
CA ASP A 245 -0.71 -31.13 -3.33
C ASP A 245 -1.58 -30.53 -2.24
N THR A 246 -2.07 -31.35 -1.31
CA THR A 246 -2.84 -30.90 -0.14
C THR A 246 -2.14 -31.35 1.14
N ALA A 247 -2.02 -30.45 2.13
CA ALA A 247 -1.43 -30.74 3.42
C ALA A 247 -2.18 -31.91 4.10
N THR A 248 -1.50 -33.05 4.28
CA THR A 248 -2.10 -34.24 4.90
C THR A 248 -1.75 -34.37 6.39
N ASP A 249 -0.63 -33.80 6.85
CA ASP A 249 -0.07 -34.03 8.19
C ASP A 249 0.78 -32.89 8.79
N GLY A 250 0.68 -31.66 8.29
CA GLY A 250 1.43 -30.55 8.86
C GLY A 250 1.03 -29.21 8.27
N HIS A 251 1.59 -28.89 7.10
CA HIS A 251 1.34 -27.70 6.28
C HIS A 251 2.31 -27.73 5.07
N LEU A 252 2.04 -26.96 4.01
CA LEU A 252 2.92 -26.85 2.84
C LEU A 252 3.93 -25.68 2.94
N GLY A 253 3.98 -25.04 4.10
CA GLY A 253 4.80 -23.86 4.35
C GLY A 253 4.03 -22.88 5.23
N SER A 254 4.64 -21.74 5.54
CA SER A 254 4.00 -20.64 6.26
C SER A 254 4.03 -19.40 5.39
N ILE A 255 2.95 -18.61 5.41
CA ILE A 255 2.89 -17.31 4.73
C ILE A 255 3.96 -16.35 5.28
N GLU A 256 4.34 -16.51 6.56
CA GLU A 256 5.34 -15.68 7.24
C GLU A 256 6.69 -15.67 6.52
N GLN A 257 7.04 -16.73 5.79
CA GLN A 257 8.28 -16.78 5.00
C GLN A 257 8.30 -15.69 3.92
N PHE A 258 7.14 -15.38 3.34
CA PHE A 258 6.99 -14.38 2.29
C PHE A 258 6.70 -13.01 2.89
N GLU A 259 5.90 -12.93 3.95
CA GLU A 259 5.66 -11.69 4.70
C GLU A 259 6.96 -11.09 5.24
N ALA A 260 7.93 -11.92 5.64
CA ALA A 260 9.25 -11.48 6.10
C ALA A 260 10.09 -10.77 5.02
N LEU A 261 9.70 -10.83 3.74
CA LEU A 261 10.31 -10.04 2.67
C LEU A 261 9.81 -8.60 2.66
N ILE A 262 8.68 -8.32 3.31
CA ILE A 262 8.13 -6.98 3.47
C ILE A 262 8.84 -6.32 4.65
N PRO A 263 9.43 -5.11 4.48
CA PRO A 263 9.97 -4.33 5.59
C PRO A 263 9.00 -4.17 6.78
N ALA A 264 9.54 -4.23 7.99
CA ALA A 264 8.76 -4.15 9.22
C ALA A 264 8.21 -2.75 9.47
N GLU A 265 8.91 -1.71 9.01
CA GLU A 265 8.54 -0.29 9.13
C GLU A 265 7.36 0.13 8.24
N ASP A 266 6.71 -0.81 7.58
CA ASP A 266 5.63 -0.56 6.65
C ASP A 266 4.24 -0.92 7.23
N HIS A 267 3.18 -0.33 6.68
CA HIS A 267 1.81 -0.45 7.21
C HIS A 267 1.26 -1.89 7.18
N TYR A 268 1.88 -2.81 6.42
CA TYR A 268 1.49 -4.22 6.42
C TYR A 268 1.56 -4.84 7.83
N HIS A 269 2.67 -4.67 8.56
CA HIS A 269 2.86 -5.35 9.84
C HIS A 269 1.94 -4.80 10.94
N GLU A 270 1.51 -3.54 10.81
CA GLU A 270 0.44 -2.94 11.62
C GLU A 270 -0.92 -3.60 11.33
N GLN A 271 -1.25 -3.74 10.05
CA GLN A 271 -2.51 -4.34 9.58
C GLN A 271 -2.60 -5.80 9.97
N ALA A 272 -1.51 -6.54 9.81
CA ALA A 272 -1.40 -7.97 10.04
C ALA A 272 -1.27 -8.34 11.53
N ASP A 273 -1.06 -7.35 12.42
CA ASP A 273 -0.69 -7.58 13.83
C ASP A 273 0.57 -8.46 13.98
N THR A 274 1.50 -8.39 13.00
CA THR A 274 2.68 -9.26 12.87
C THR A 274 4.00 -8.58 13.20
N TYR A 275 3.99 -7.37 13.76
CA TYR A 275 5.24 -6.70 14.14
C TYR A 275 6.19 -7.66 14.87
N PRO A 276 7.44 -7.81 14.40
CA PRO A 276 8.40 -8.65 15.09
C PRO A 276 8.45 -8.17 16.53
N THR A 277 8.31 -9.09 17.48
CA THR A 277 8.40 -8.74 18.90
C THR A 277 9.70 -8.00 19.10
N GLU A 278 9.62 -6.70 19.39
CA GLU A 278 10.75 -5.89 19.84
C GLU A 278 11.57 -6.77 20.78
N THR A 279 12.83 -7.06 20.44
CA THR A 279 13.77 -7.44 21.49
C THR A 279 13.72 -6.26 22.43
N PRO A 280 13.21 -6.38 23.66
CA PRO A 280 12.91 -5.22 24.46
C PRO A 280 14.16 -4.35 24.49
N ALA A 281 14.04 -3.10 24.05
CA ALA A 281 15.01 -2.08 24.40
C ALA A 281 15.23 -2.26 25.90
N ASP A 282 16.47 -2.58 26.27
CA ASP A 282 16.87 -2.79 27.65
C ASP A 282 16.23 -1.68 28.47
N GLN A 283 15.24 -2.05 29.28
CA GLN A 283 14.68 -1.14 30.25
C GLN A 283 15.76 -0.94 31.30
N THR A 284 16.75 -0.10 30.99
CA THR A 284 17.54 0.55 32.01
C THR A 284 16.57 1.47 32.73
N ALA A 285 15.99 0.89 33.77
CA ALA A 285 15.06 1.47 34.69
C ALA A 285 15.45 2.91 35.05
N THR A 286 14.44 3.77 35.05
CA THR A 286 14.42 4.91 35.94
C THR A 286 14.63 4.41 37.37
N ASP A 287 15.76 4.74 37.99
CA ASP A 287 15.81 4.86 39.44
C ASP A 287 16.23 6.29 39.81
N LEU A 288 15.42 6.85 40.68
CA LEU A 288 15.58 8.16 41.30
C LEU A 288 16.76 8.13 42.27
N ALA A 289 17.71 9.05 42.11
CA ALA A 289 18.38 9.77 43.21
C ALA A 289 19.17 10.97 42.67
#